data_AF-E6YSY5-F1
#
_entry.id   AF-E6YSY5-F1
#
_cell.length_a   1.000
_cell.length_b   1.000
_cell.length_c   1.000
_cell.angle_alpha   90.00
_cell.angle_beta   90.00
_cell.angle_gamma   90.00
#
_symmetry.space_group_name_H-M   'P 1'
#
loop_
_entity.id
_entity.type
_entity.pdbx_description
1 polymer ?
#
loop_
_entity_poly.entity_id
_entity_poly.type
_entity_poly.pdbx_seq_one_letter_code
_entity_poly.pdbx_strand_id
1 'polypeptide(L)'
;MQEKAPNNLGHLRAYIGNFDAALVNFLAKKFCCRQEVGGDKVHYDLSTVDRTCEQCQVAHLQQLTLDSHLNRNLAEKFIVHSSRSD
;
A
#
# COMPACT_ATOMS: atom_id res chain seq x y z
N MET A 1 -13.87 43.04 -7.26
CA MET A 1 -14.73 41.84 -7.45
C MET A 1 -13.84 40.63 -7.16
N GLN A 2 -13.86 40.11 -5.93
CA GLN A 2 -13.04 38.95 -5.59
C GLN A 2 -13.70 37.71 -6.20
N GLU A 3 -12.99 37.12 -7.16
CA GLU A 3 -13.37 35.92 -7.88
C GLU A 3 -13.42 34.73 -6.90
N LYS A 4 -14.61 34.15 -6.74
CA LYS A 4 -14.92 33.12 -5.76
C LYS A 4 -14.23 31.80 -6.13
N ALA A 5 -13.00 31.60 -5.68
CA ALA A 5 -12.41 30.26 -5.63
C ALA A 5 -11.78 29.99 -4.25
N PRO A 6 -12.55 29.55 -3.23
CA PRO A 6 -11.88 28.78 -2.17
C PRO A 6 -12.64 27.64 -1.48
N ASN A 7 -13.89 27.30 -1.84
CA ASN A 7 -14.58 26.18 -1.16
C ASN A 7 -14.11 24.80 -1.66
N ASN A 8 -14.00 24.62 -2.98
CA ASN A 8 -13.73 23.30 -3.55
C ASN A 8 -12.31 22.79 -3.20
N LEU A 9 -11.32 23.69 -3.19
CA LEU A 9 -9.94 23.33 -2.87
C LEU A 9 -9.78 22.82 -1.42
N GLY A 10 -10.44 23.48 -0.47
CA GLY A 10 -10.44 23.07 0.94
C GLY A 10 -11.08 21.71 1.15
N HIS A 11 -12.25 21.47 0.52
CA HIS A 11 -12.91 20.17 0.57
C HIS A 11 -12.07 19.06 -0.06
N LEU A 12 -11.50 19.29 -1.25
CA LEU A 12 -10.63 18.30 -1.90
C LEU A 12 -9.41 17.95 -1.05
N ARG A 13 -8.77 18.94 -0.39
CA ARG A 13 -7.65 18.68 0.53
C ARG A 13 -8.07 17.87 1.75
N ALA A 14 -9.25 18.12 2.30
CA ALA A 14 -9.78 17.32 3.41
C ALA A 14 -10.04 15.86 2.97
N TYR A 15 -10.56 15.65 1.75
CA TYR A 15 -10.72 14.31 1.18
C TYR A 15 -9.38 13.59 0.99
N ILE A 16 -8.35 14.28 0.47
CA ILE A 16 -6.99 13.73 0.36
C ILE A 16 -6.49 13.29 1.75
N GLY A 17 -6.61 14.16 2.76
CA GLY A 17 -6.21 13.81 4.13
C GLY A 17 -6.94 12.60 4.70
N ASN A 18 -8.23 12.41 4.38
CA ASN A 18 -8.98 11.22 4.77
C ASN A 18 -8.46 9.95 4.09
N PHE A 19 -8.11 10.02 2.81
CA PHE A 19 -7.48 8.90 2.10
C PHE A 19 -6.11 8.56 2.68
N ASP A 20 -5.30 9.56 3.01
CA ASP A 20 -3.99 9.36 3.63
C ASP A 20 -4.13 8.67 5.00
N ALA A 21 -5.08 9.11 5.82
CA ALA A 21 -5.36 8.48 7.13
C ALA A 21 -5.80 7.01 6.97
N ALA A 22 -6.65 6.71 5.99
CA ALA A 22 -7.05 5.34 5.68
C ALA A 22 -5.86 4.49 5.21
N LEU A 23 -5.03 5.03 4.32
CA LEU A 23 -3.83 4.35 3.81
C LEU A 23 -2.85 4.01 4.94
N VAL A 24 -2.58 4.95 5.85
CA VAL A 24 -1.73 4.72 7.02
C VAL A 24 -2.27 3.58 7.88
N ASN A 25 -3.59 3.56 8.13
CA ASN A 25 -4.21 2.48 8.91
C ASN A 25 -4.03 1.12 8.23
N PHE A 26 -4.27 1.04 6.92
CA PHE A 26 -4.07 -0.20 6.16
C PHE A 26 -2.61 -0.68 6.18
N LEU A 27 -1.66 0.25 6.00
CA LEU A 27 -0.23 -0.08 6.05
C LEU A 27 0.19 -0.55 7.45
N ALA A 28 -0.30 0.10 8.51
CA ALA A 28 -0.04 -0.31 9.89
C ALA A 28 -0.55 -1.73 10.16
N LYS A 29 -1.80 -2.03 9.76
CA LYS A 29 -2.36 -3.39 9.89
C LYS A 29 -1.55 -4.42 9.11
N LYS A 30 -1.20 -4.11 7.85
CA LYS A 30 -0.37 -4.98 7.03
C LYS A 30 0.99 -5.26 7.67
N PHE A 31 1.60 -4.25 8.31
CA PHE A 31 2.85 -4.41 9.04
C PHE A 31 2.70 -5.31 10.27
N CYS A 32 1.64 -5.11 11.08
CA CYS A 32 1.35 -5.99 12.22
C CYS A 32 1.18 -7.45 11.77
N CYS A 33 0.39 -7.71 10.73
CA CYS A 33 0.22 -9.06 10.19
C CYS A 33 1.55 -9.67 9.71
N ARG A 34 2.45 -8.88 9.12
CA ARG A 34 3.80 -9.37 8.74
C ARG A 34 4.61 -9.79 9.97
N GLN A 35 4.54 -9.05 11.06
CA GLN A 35 5.23 -9.41 12.30
C GLN A 35 4.66 -10.71 12.89
N GLU A 36 3.33 -10.87 12.87
CA GLU A 36 2.66 -12.11 13.30
C GLU A 36 3.08 -13.31 12.45
N VAL A 37 3.06 -13.16 11.12
CA VAL A 37 3.56 -14.19 10.19
C VAL A 37 5.04 -14.52 10.47
N GLY A 38 5.86 -13.53 10.79
CA GLY A 38 7.25 -13.74 11.19
C GLY A 38 7.37 -14.55 12.48
N GLY A 39 6.55 -14.25 13.49
CA GLY A 39 6.48 -15.00 14.73
C GLY A 39 6.06 -16.46 14.52
N ASP A 40 5.03 -16.68 13.69
CA ASP A 40 4.57 -18.03 13.33
C ASP A 40 5.64 -18.80 12.57
N LYS A 41 6.33 -18.19 11.61
CA LYS A 41 7.44 -18.83 10.89
C LYS A 41 8.52 -19.32 11.84
N VAL A 42 8.87 -18.54 12.86
CA VAL A 42 9.82 -18.96 13.90
C VAL A 42 9.25 -20.10 14.75
N HIS A 43 7.97 -20.03 15.12
CA HIS A 43 7.32 -21.06 15.94
C HIS A 43 7.29 -22.43 15.24
N TYR A 44 7.10 -22.44 13.91
CA TYR A 44 7.01 -23.65 13.09
C TYR A 44 8.31 -24.02 12.37
N ASP A 45 9.44 -23.39 12.70
CA ASP A 45 10.76 -23.61 12.06
C ASP A 45 10.72 -23.50 10.52
N LEU A 46 9.93 -22.55 10.01
CA LEU A 46 9.80 -22.25 8.59
C LEU A 46 10.86 -21.23 8.16
N SER A 47 11.32 -21.36 6.91
CA SER A 47 12.26 -20.39 6.32
C SER A 47 11.71 -18.96 6.39
N THR A 48 12.50 -18.06 6.97
CA THR A 48 12.18 -16.63 7.05
C THR A 48 11.98 -16.03 5.65
N VAL A 49 12.77 -16.50 4.69
CA VAL A 49 12.71 -16.09 3.29
C VAL A 49 11.90 -17.11 2.51
N ASP A 50 10.71 -16.71 2.06
CA ASP A 50 9.85 -17.49 1.17
C ASP A 50 9.72 -16.76 -0.17
N ARG A 51 10.73 -16.93 -1.02
CA ARG A 51 10.81 -16.27 -2.33
C ARG A 51 9.63 -16.62 -3.24
N THR A 52 9.05 -17.80 -3.10
CA THR A 52 7.89 -18.21 -3.89
C THR A 52 6.66 -17.43 -3.48
N CYS A 53 6.41 -17.28 -2.16
CA CYS A 53 5.33 -16.44 -1.67
C CYS A 53 5.50 -14.97 -2.10
N GLU A 54 6.71 -14.42 -1.99
CA GLU A 54 7.02 -13.04 -2.41
C GLU A 54 6.75 -12.82 -3.91
N GLN A 55 7.19 -13.74 -4.77
CA GLN A 55 6.92 -13.68 -6.20
C GLN A 55 5.42 -13.70 -6.51
N CYS A 56 4.65 -14.56 -5.84
CA CYS A 56 3.20 -14.61 -5.97
C CYS A 56 2.53 -13.30 -5.52
N GLN A 57 2.99 -12.71 -4.41
CA GLN A 57 2.46 -11.42 -3.92
C GLN A 57 2.75 -10.29 -4.90
N VAL A 58 3.97 -10.20 -5.45
CA VAL A 58 4.34 -9.19 -6.45
C VAL A 58 3.49 -9.35 -7.71
N ALA A 59 3.32 -10.57 -8.22
CA ALA A 59 2.48 -10.84 -9.38
C ALA A 59 1.02 -10.43 -9.13
N HIS A 60 0.46 -10.71 -7.95
CA HIS A 60 -0.89 -10.29 -7.60
C HIS A 60 -1.03 -8.76 -7.52
N LEU A 61 -0.07 -8.06 -6.92
CA LEU A 61 -0.07 -6.58 -6.88
C LEU A 61 0.04 -5.96 -8.28
N GLN A 62 0.78 -6.58 -9.19
CA GLN A 62 0.85 -6.18 -10.59
C GLN A 62 -0.49 -6.38 -11.31
N GLN A 63 -1.19 -7.49 -11.06
CA GLN A 63 -2.54 -7.70 -11.62
C GLN A 63 -3.54 -6.66 -11.09
N LEU A 64 -3.59 -6.45 -9.78
CA LEU A 64 -4.44 -5.42 -9.17
C LEU A 64 -4.14 -4.02 -9.73
N THR A 65 -2.88 -3.74 -10.03
CA THR A 65 -2.47 -2.50 -10.67
C THR A 65 -2.99 -2.37 -12.10
N LEU A 66 -2.96 -3.45 -12.89
CA LEU A 66 -3.49 -3.47 -14.25
C LEU A 66 -5.03 -3.34 -14.26
N ASP A 67 -5.70 -3.97 -13.30
CA ASP A 67 -7.15 -3.93 -13.14
C ASP A 67 -7.64 -2.58 -12.60
N SER A 68 -6.82 -1.94 -11.76
CA SER A 68 -7.09 -0.58 -11.33
C SER A 68 -6.77 0.39 -12.46
N HIS A 69 -7.67 1.33 -12.77
CA HIS A 69 -7.37 2.44 -13.68
C HIS A 69 -6.36 3.45 -13.08
N LEU A 70 -5.43 3.00 -12.22
CA LEU A 70 -4.36 3.80 -11.65
C LEU A 70 -3.34 4.16 -12.72
N ASN A 71 -2.77 5.35 -12.59
CA ASN A 71 -1.68 5.77 -13.46
C ASN A 71 -0.49 4.81 -13.31
N ARG A 72 -0.09 4.16 -14.42
CA ARG A 72 0.96 3.12 -14.46
C ARG A 72 2.24 3.52 -13.74
N ASN A 73 2.69 4.77 -13.90
CA ASN A 73 3.91 5.28 -13.27
C ASN A 73 3.78 5.35 -11.73
N LEU A 74 2.58 5.68 -11.25
CA LEU A 74 2.31 5.78 -9.82
C LEU A 74 2.23 4.38 -9.17
N ALA A 75 1.64 3.42 -9.87
CA ALA A 75 1.51 2.06 -9.37
C ALA A 75 2.84 1.29 -9.37
N GLU A 76 3.68 1.46 -10.40
CA GLU A 76 5.05 0.88 -10.43
C GLU A 76 5.89 1.37 -9.24
N LYS A 77 5.83 2.67 -8.93
CA LYS A 77 6.52 3.23 -7.75
C LYS A 77 6.02 2.63 -6.45
N PHE A 78 4.71 2.42 -6.33
CA PHE A 78 4.10 1.86 -5.12
C PHE A 78 4.51 0.39 -4.91
N ILE A 79 4.49 -0.43 -5.98
CA ILE A 79 4.91 -1.84 -5.92
C ILE A 79 6.37 -1.96 -5.48
N VAL A 80 7.29 -1.22 -6.11
CA VAL A 80 8.72 -1.28 -5.77
C VAL A 80 8.98 -0.88 -4.32
N HIS A 81 8.30 0.16 -3.82
CA HIS A 81 8.45 0.60 -2.43
C HIS A 81 7.89 -0.44 -1.44
N SER A 82 6.74 -1.04 -1.74
CA SER A 82 6.12 -2.06 -0.89
C SER A 82 6.85 -3.40 -0.88
N SER A 83 7.74 -3.63 -1.86
CA SER A 83 8.56 -4.84 -2.00
C SER A 83 9.99 -4.67 -1.46
N ARG A 84 10.41 -3.44 -1.12
CA ARG A 84 11.78 -3.10 -0.66
C ARG A 84 11.89 -2.74 0.82
N SER A 85 10.79 -2.74 1.56
CA SER A 85 10.85 -2.61 3.02
C SER A 85 11.10 -3.98 3.64
N ASP A 86 12.33 -4.46 3.49
CA ASP A 86 12.98 -5.41 4.38
C ASP A 86 13.85 -4.64 5.39
#